data_AF-A0A349PKL2-F1
#
_entry.id   AF-A0A349PKL2-F1
#
_cell.length_a   1.000
_cell.length_b   1.000
_cell.length_c   1.000
_cell.angle_alpha   90.00
_cell.angle_beta   90.00
_cell.angle_gamma   90.00
#
_symmetry.space_group_name_H-M   'P 1'
#
loop_
_entity.id
_entity.type
_entity.pdbx_description
1 polymer ?
#
loop_
_entity_poly.entity_id
_entity_poly.type
_entity_poly.pdbx_seq_one_letter_code
_entity_poly.pdbx_strand_id
1 'polypeptide(L)'
;MSVLTENYITPEQRKKLYYAAQALVLPHERSNSDTVKIVRDSFMTSLYPKIEHYSQLTEKQANHLISAMLQRQEDRQRTYKDSETAKQKHDRLVAKLMAITLEMTLLNQNYDSWEYIIEGHTLSGNALRNWMQEKFRANQLPERVRNRLFATFVNPLLNKWLIEGMLKQRIKDTTKFYWSDASIEQLQYLTVRAGQMLNVVQTNKTNLQNDLQTRVN
;
A
#
# COMPACT_ATOMS: atom_id res chain seq x y z
N MET A 1 2.59 40.50 52.19
CA MET A 1 3.13 39.49 51.25
C MET A 1 2.02 38.49 50.98
N SER A 2 1.47 38.48 49.76
CA SER A 2 0.42 37.52 49.37
C SER A 2 1.06 36.16 49.17
N VAL A 3 0.64 35.17 49.95
CA VAL A 3 0.97 33.77 49.70
C VAL A 3 0.19 33.38 48.45
N LEU A 4 0.86 33.35 47.30
CA LEU A 4 0.30 32.76 46.09
C LEU A 4 0.07 31.28 46.41
N THR A 5 -1.16 30.90 46.72
CA THR A 5 -1.57 29.50 46.75
C THR A 5 -1.38 28.97 45.34
N GLU A 6 -0.34 28.17 45.13
CA GLU A 6 -0.19 27.42 43.89
C GLU A 6 -1.41 26.51 43.76
N ASN A 7 -2.21 26.75 42.73
CA ASN A 7 -3.32 25.87 42.41
C ASN A 7 -2.73 24.57 41.84
N TYR A 8 -2.93 23.49 42.58
CA TYR A 8 -2.58 22.14 42.15
C TYR A 8 -3.63 21.59 41.19
N ILE A 9 -3.24 20.55 40.44
CA ILE A 9 -4.06 19.92 39.40
C ILE A 9 -5.51 19.64 39.82
N THR A 10 -6.46 20.13 39.02
CA THR A 10 -7.90 19.97 39.27
C THR A 10 -8.40 18.56 38.92
N PRO A 11 -9.55 18.11 39.47
CA PRO A 11 -10.14 16.82 39.11
C PRO A 11 -10.38 16.64 37.61
N GLU A 12 -10.78 17.71 36.92
CA GLU A 12 -10.99 17.69 35.46
C GLU A 12 -9.67 17.48 34.71
N GLN A 13 -8.59 18.14 35.14
CA GLN A 13 -7.27 17.96 34.56
C GLN A 13 -6.72 16.56 34.80
N ARG A 14 -6.98 15.95 35.97
CA ARG A 14 -6.61 14.53 36.23
C ARG A 14 -7.28 13.59 35.23
N LYS A 15 -8.56 13.83 34.91
CA LYS A 15 -9.30 13.06 33.92
C LYS A 15 -8.74 13.27 32.50
N LYS A 16 -8.47 14.51 32.11
CA LYS A 16 -7.84 14.84 30.81
C LYS A 16 -6.46 14.21 30.66
N LEU A 17 -5.64 14.24 31.70
CA LEU A 17 -4.32 13.62 31.74
C LEU A 17 -4.40 12.10 31.53
N TYR A 18 -5.36 11.44 32.16
CA TYR A 18 -5.59 10.00 31.97
C TYR A 18 -5.93 9.67 30.51
N TYR A 19 -6.86 10.41 29.89
CA TYR A 19 -7.23 10.15 28.49
C TYR A 19 -6.11 10.47 27.49
N ALA A 20 -5.34 11.54 27.74
CA ALA A 20 -4.17 11.86 26.92
C ALA A 20 -3.13 10.73 26.96
N ALA A 21 -2.86 10.18 28.14
CA ALA A 21 -1.98 9.02 28.29
C ALA A 21 -2.55 7.77 27.61
N GLN A 22 -3.86 7.50 27.77
CA GLN A 22 -4.53 6.36 27.15
C GLN A 22 -4.44 6.40 25.62
N ALA A 23 -4.51 7.58 25.02
CA ALA A 23 -4.43 7.72 23.57
C ALA A 23 -3.04 7.36 23.00
N LEU A 24 -1.99 7.42 23.82
CA LEU A 24 -0.62 7.00 23.50
C LEU A 24 -0.38 5.49 23.69
N VAL A 25 -1.31 4.77 24.33
CA VAL A 25 -1.23 3.31 24.50
C VAL A 25 -1.69 2.59 23.24
N LEU A 26 -1.10 1.42 22.95
CA LEU A 26 -1.48 0.56 21.82
C LEU A 26 -2.97 0.17 21.91
N PRO A 27 -3.71 0.10 20.79
CA PRO A 27 -5.17 -0.05 20.83
C PRO A 27 -5.71 -1.20 21.70
N HIS A 28 -5.02 -2.34 21.73
CA HIS A 28 -5.43 -3.51 22.50
C HIS A 28 -5.08 -3.43 23.99
N GLU A 29 -4.21 -2.51 24.39
CA GLU A 29 -3.79 -2.30 25.79
C GLU A 29 -4.49 -1.10 26.45
N ARG A 30 -5.30 -0.34 25.70
CA ARG A 30 -5.95 0.89 26.22
C ARG A 30 -6.91 0.65 27.39
N SER A 31 -7.47 -0.55 27.49
CA SER A 31 -8.31 -0.95 28.62
C SER A 31 -7.50 -1.31 29.88
N ASN A 32 -6.18 -1.52 29.76
CA ASN A 32 -5.31 -1.81 30.89
C ASN A 32 -4.93 -0.50 31.62
N SER A 33 -5.56 -0.27 32.78
CA SER A 33 -5.33 0.90 33.63
C SER A 33 -3.87 1.09 33.99
N ASP A 34 -3.13 0.01 34.26
CA ASP A 34 -1.76 0.11 34.76
C ASP A 34 -0.80 0.50 33.65
N THR A 35 -1.01 0.00 32.42
CA THR A 35 -0.28 0.46 31.23
C THR A 35 -0.50 1.96 31.01
N VAL A 36 -1.73 2.45 31.16
CA VAL A 36 -2.05 3.89 31.02
C VAL A 36 -1.33 4.73 32.09
N LYS A 37 -1.32 4.27 33.35
CA LYS A 37 -0.59 4.93 34.45
C LYS A 37 0.91 4.97 34.19
N ILE A 38 1.52 3.87 33.74
CA ILE A 38 2.95 3.80 33.42
C ILE A 38 3.31 4.81 32.33
N VAL A 39 2.53 4.89 31.25
CA VAL A 39 2.77 5.85 30.16
C VAL A 39 2.64 7.29 30.67
N ARG A 40 1.62 7.58 31.49
CA ARG A 40 1.43 8.89 32.11
C ARG A 40 2.63 9.29 32.96
N ASP A 41 3.02 8.40 33.87
CA ASP A 41 4.05 8.66 34.86
C ASP A 41 5.43 8.75 34.20
N SER A 42 5.71 7.92 33.20
CA SER A 42 6.92 8.02 32.38
C SER A 42 7.05 9.37 31.67
N PHE A 43 5.97 9.87 31.06
CA PHE A 43 5.95 11.20 30.43
C PHE A 43 6.12 12.33 31.44
N MET A 44 5.48 12.19 32.61
CA MET A 44 5.55 13.14 33.70
C MET A 44 6.96 13.23 34.29
N THR A 45 7.59 12.10 34.62
CA THR A 45 8.99 12.03 35.09
C THR A 45 9.97 12.59 34.04
N SER A 46 9.70 12.38 32.76
CA SER A 46 10.55 12.92 31.67
C SER A 46 10.54 14.46 31.63
N LEU A 47 9.37 15.09 31.76
CA LEU A 47 9.22 16.55 31.70
C LEU A 47 9.47 17.23 33.06
N TYR A 48 9.20 16.53 34.15
CA TYR A 48 9.28 17.04 35.52
C TYR A 48 9.95 16.01 36.45
N PRO A 49 11.26 15.77 36.31
CA PRO A 49 11.95 14.67 37.01
C PRO A 49 12.00 14.80 38.53
N LYS A 50 11.68 15.97 39.09
CA LYS A 50 11.62 16.23 40.53
C LYS A 50 10.23 15.98 41.15
N ILE A 51 9.22 15.69 40.33
CA ILE A 51 7.85 15.46 40.77
C ILE A 51 7.62 13.95 40.75
N GLU A 52 7.32 13.37 41.91
CA GLU A 52 7.16 11.91 42.04
C GLU A 52 5.73 11.47 41.68
N HIS A 53 4.75 12.34 41.87
CA HIS A 53 3.35 12.02 41.64
C HIS A 53 2.60 13.15 40.95
N TYR A 54 1.79 12.80 39.95
CA TYR A 54 1.07 13.79 39.11
C TYR A 54 0.14 14.72 39.89
N SER A 55 -0.30 14.34 41.10
CA SER A 55 -1.13 15.19 41.96
C SER A 55 -0.37 16.41 42.52
N GLN A 56 0.96 16.40 42.48
CA GLN A 56 1.83 17.50 42.89
C GLN A 56 2.07 18.50 41.76
N LEU A 57 1.56 18.24 40.55
CA LEU A 57 1.64 19.19 39.44
C LEU A 57 0.76 20.41 39.74
N THR A 58 1.31 21.59 39.47
CA THR A 58 0.49 22.82 39.33
C THR A 58 -0.43 22.70 38.11
N GLU A 59 -1.52 23.47 38.09
CA GLU A 59 -2.43 23.50 36.93
C GLU A 59 -1.71 23.77 35.60
N LYS A 60 -0.71 24.69 35.61
CA LYS A 60 0.08 25.03 34.42
C LYS A 60 0.92 23.85 33.95
N GLN A 61 1.57 23.14 34.88
CA GLN A 61 2.38 21.97 34.55
C GLN A 61 1.52 20.81 34.03
N ALA A 62 0.34 20.61 34.62
CA ALA A 62 -0.63 19.62 34.18
C ALA A 62 -1.12 19.89 32.75
N ASN A 63 -1.50 21.15 32.44
CA ASN A 63 -1.90 21.54 31.10
C ASN A 63 -0.77 21.33 30.08
N HIS A 64 0.47 21.70 30.44
CA HIS A 64 1.62 21.49 29.56
C HIS A 64 1.88 19.99 29.31
N LEU A 65 1.78 19.14 30.34
CA LEU A 65 1.92 17.69 30.21
C LEU A 65 0.85 17.10 29.28
N ILE A 66 -0.40 17.52 29.44
CA ILE A 66 -1.52 17.11 28.57
C ILE A 66 -1.24 17.51 27.12
N SER A 67 -0.87 18.77 26.87
CA SER A 67 -0.55 19.25 25.52
C SER A 67 0.61 18.48 24.89
N ALA A 68 1.67 18.18 25.65
CA ALA A 68 2.80 17.41 25.15
C ALA A 68 2.42 15.97 24.77
N MET A 69 1.56 15.32 25.56
CA MET A 69 1.04 13.97 25.24
C MET A 69 0.17 13.99 23.97
N LEU A 70 -0.71 14.98 23.83
CA LEU A 70 -1.55 15.13 22.64
C LEU A 70 -0.71 15.41 21.38
N GLN A 71 0.29 16.29 21.47
CA GLN A 71 1.22 16.54 20.36
C GLN A 71 1.94 15.26 19.94
N ARG A 72 2.42 14.46 20.90
CA ARG A 72 3.07 13.17 20.60
C ARG A 72 2.13 12.19 19.91
N GLN A 73 0.84 12.22 20.25
CA GLN A 73 -0.17 11.40 19.58
C GLN A 73 -0.36 11.86 18.13
N GLU A 74 -0.45 13.17 17.88
CA GLU A 74 -0.53 13.72 16.53
C GLU A 74 0.70 13.35 15.69
N ASP A 75 1.90 13.48 16.26
CA ASP A 75 3.15 13.11 15.59
C ASP A 75 3.17 11.61 15.24
N ARG A 76 2.70 10.74 16.14
CA ARG A 76 2.52 9.32 15.85
C ARG A 76 1.53 9.11 14.72
N GLN A 77 0.37 9.75 14.75
CA GLN A 77 -0.64 9.61 13.70
C GLN A 77 -0.14 10.09 12.33
N ARG A 78 0.67 11.16 12.27
CA ARG A 78 1.35 11.60 11.05
C ARG A 78 2.37 10.57 10.59
N THR A 79 3.22 10.08 11.49
CA THR A 79 4.22 9.03 11.19
C THR A 79 3.56 7.73 10.71
N TYR A 80 2.42 7.34 11.27
CA TYR A 80 1.66 6.15 10.82
C TYR A 80 0.93 6.37 9.49
N LYS A 81 0.58 7.61 9.13
CA LYS A 81 0.10 7.94 7.79
C LYS A 81 1.23 7.92 6.76
N ASP A 82 2.45 8.26 7.17
CA ASP A 82 3.64 8.31 6.30
C ASP A 82 4.41 6.99 6.23
N SER A 83 4.21 6.06 7.18
CA SER A 83 4.78 4.71 7.14
C SER A 83 3.83 3.77 6.39
N GLU A 84 4.12 3.49 5.12
CA GLU A 84 3.45 2.43 4.38
C GLU A 84 3.58 1.10 5.15
N THR A 85 2.46 0.56 5.64
CA THR A 85 2.46 -0.76 6.28
C THR A 85 2.91 -1.83 5.28
N ALA A 86 3.49 -2.94 5.76
CA ALA A 86 3.92 -4.04 4.88
C ALA A 86 2.77 -4.56 3.98
N LYS A 87 1.54 -4.54 4.49
CA LYS A 87 0.33 -4.89 3.73
C LYS A 87 0.02 -3.87 2.63
N GLN A 88 0.02 -2.57 2.94
CA GLN A 88 -0.19 -1.53 1.92
C GLN A 88 0.88 -1.58 0.82
N LYS A 89 2.13 -1.83 1.20
CA LYS A 89 3.24 -2.01 0.25
C LYS A 89 3.00 -3.21 -0.66
N HIS A 90 2.57 -4.33 -0.09
CA HIS A 90 2.22 -5.54 -0.83
C HIS A 90 1.08 -5.28 -1.82
N ASP A 91 -0.05 -4.75 -1.35
CA ASP A 91 -1.23 -4.46 -2.17
C ASP A 91 -0.88 -3.50 -3.34
N ARG A 92 -0.07 -2.47 -3.06
CA ARG A 92 0.41 -1.53 -4.09
C ARG A 92 1.29 -2.22 -5.13
N LEU A 93 2.19 -3.11 -4.72
CA LEU A 93 3.04 -3.86 -5.64
C LEU A 93 2.22 -4.81 -6.52
N VAL A 94 1.22 -5.51 -5.94
CA VAL A 94 0.30 -6.34 -6.70
C VAL A 94 -0.45 -5.51 -7.75
N ALA A 95 -1.04 -4.38 -7.35
CA ALA A 95 -1.77 -3.51 -8.27
C ALA A 95 -0.89 -3.00 -9.43
N LYS A 96 0.34 -2.55 -9.12
CA LYS A 96 1.31 -2.11 -10.15
C LYS A 96 1.67 -3.25 -11.11
N LEU A 97 1.99 -4.42 -10.57
CA LEU A 97 2.39 -5.58 -11.36
C LEU A 97 1.25 -6.07 -12.27
N MET A 98 0.02 -6.10 -11.77
CA MET A 98 -1.16 -6.44 -12.58
C MET A 98 -1.37 -5.45 -13.73
N ALA A 99 -1.26 -4.14 -13.47
CA ALA A 99 -1.42 -3.12 -14.50
C ALA A 99 -0.37 -3.27 -15.62
N ILE A 100 0.91 -3.36 -15.25
CA ILE A 100 2.02 -3.45 -16.22
C ILE A 100 1.92 -4.74 -17.05
N THR A 101 1.64 -5.88 -16.41
CA THR A 101 1.59 -7.17 -17.10
C THR A 101 0.39 -7.30 -18.03
N LEU A 102 -0.77 -6.75 -17.65
CA LEU A 102 -1.93 -6.68 -18.55
C LEU A 102 -1.64 -5.78 -19.75
N GLU A 103 -1.10 -4.59 -19.53
CA GLU A 103 -0.75 -3.66 -20.62
C GLU A 103 0.23 -4.29 -21.61
N MET A 104 1.31 -4.88 -21.10
CA MET A 104 2.29 -5.59 -21.92
C MET A 104 1.66 -6.73 -22.72
N THR A 105 0.78 -7.51 -22.09
CA THR A 105 0.07 -8.63 -22.75
C THR A 105 -0.78 -8.11 -23.91
N LEU A 106 -1.57 -7.06 -23.67
CA LEU A 106 -2.43 -6.40 -24.66
C LEU A 106 -1.66 -5.80 -25.84
N LEU A 107 -0.40 -5.40 -25.63
CA LEU A 107 0.45 -4.85 -26.68
C LEU A 107 1.19 -5.91 -27.51
N ASN A 108 1.56 -7.04 -26.90
CA ASN A 108 2.53 -7.97 -27.49
C ASN A 108 1.96 -9.31 -27.95
N GLN A 109 0.76 -9.71 -27.49
CA GLN A 109 0.20 -11.03 -27.81
C GLN A 109 -0.73 -10.99 -29.03
N ASN A 110 -0.69 -12.04 -29.86
CA ASN A 110 -1.65 -12.25 -30.95
C ASN A 110 -2.91 -12.94 -30.42
N TYR A 111 -4.07 -12.41 -30.83
CA TYR A 111 -5.40 -12.83 -30.34
C TYR A 111 -6.23 -13.47 -31.45
N ASP A 112 -5.56 -14.00 -32.47
CA ASP A 112 -6.22 -14.45 -33.70
C ASP A 112 -7.12 -15.67 -33.46
N SER A 113 -6.85 -16.46 -32.41
CA SER A 113 -7.66 -17.59 -31.96
C SER A 113 -8.68 -17.22 -30.87
N TRP A 114 -8.81 -15.94 -30.54
CA TRP A 114 -9.76 -15.47 -29.52
C TRP A 114 -10.94 -14.78 -30.18
N GLU A 115 -12.13 -15.20 -29.74
CA GLU A 115 -13.39 -14.57 -30.09
C GLU A 115 -14.09 -14.10 -28.81
N TYR A 116 -14.71 -12.93 -28.89
CA TYR A 116 -15.51 -12.38 -27.81
C TYR A 116 -16.78 -11.74 -28.38
N ILE A 117 -17.93 -12.12 -27.83
CA ILE A 117 -19.24 -11.66 -28.29
C ILE A 117 -19.70 -10.48 -27.44
N ILE A 118 -20.04 -9.37 -28.09
CA ILE A 118 -20.58 -8.15 -27.48
C ILE A 118 -21.83 -7.77 -28.25
N GLU A 119 -22.97 -7.72 -27.57
CA GLU A 119 -24.24 -7.25 -28.17
C GLU A 119 -24.59 -7.97 -29.49
N GLY A 120 -24.22 -9.26 -29.60
CA GLY A 120 -24.46 -10.06 -30.81
C GLY A 120 -23.37 -9.98 -31.88
N HIS A 121 -22.34 -9.16 -31.70
CA HIS A 121 -21.20 -9.04 -32.61
C HIS A 121 -19.98 -9.79 -32.08
N THR A 122 -19.31 -10.55 -32.93
CA THR A 122 -18.06 -11.25 -32.61
C THR A 122 -16.86 -10.34 -32.92
N LEU A 123 -16.05 -10.06 -31.90
CA LEU A 123 -14.74 -9.43 -32.05
C LEU A 123 -13.64 -10.49 -32.03
N SER A 124 -12.67 -10.39 -32.94
CA SER A 124 -11.49 -11.26 -33.01
C SER A 124 -10.23 -10.48 -33.45
N GLY A 125 -9.05 -11.10 -33.28
CA GLY A 125 -7.78 -10.56 -33.76
C GLY A 125 -7.51 -9.12 -33.31
N ASN A 126 -7.19 -8.24 -34.27
CA ASN A 126 -6.90 -6.82 -34.00
C ASN A 126 -8.11 -6.03 -33.47
N ALA A 127 -9.33 -6.35 -33.90
CA ALA A 127 -10.53 -5.66 -33.40
C ALA A 127 -10.73 -5.95 -31.91
N LEU A 128 -10.59 -7.23 -31.53
CA LEU A 128 -10.63 -7.64 -30.12
C LEU A 128 -9.49 -6.99 -29.32
N ARG A 129 -8.27 -6.96 -29.87
CA ARG A 129 -7.11 -6.30 -29.23
C ARG A 129 -7.39 -4.83 -28.92
N ASN A 130 -7.85 -4.07 -29.92
CA ASN A 130 -8.12 -2.64 -29.77
C ASN A 130 -9.22 -2.39 -28.74
N TRP A 131 -10.30 -3.18 -28.80
CA TRP A 131 -11.38 -3.10 -27.82
C TRP A 131 -10.89 -3.41 -26.40
N MET A 132 -10.07 -4.45 -26.21
CA MET A 132 -9.52 -4.79 -24.88
C MET A 132 -8.61 -3.67 -24.36
N GLN A 133 -7.80 -3.04 -25.21
CA GLN A 133 -6.97 -1.90 -24.83
C GLN A 133 -7.81 -0.69 -24.41
N GLU A 134 -8.87 -0.38 -25.14
CA GLU A 134 -9.81 0.69 -24.80
C GLU A 134 -10.46 0.41 -23.44
N LYS A 135 -11.04 -0.78 -23.24
CA LYS A 135 -11.69 -1.15 -21.97
C LYS A 135 -10.72 -1.21 -20.80
N PHE A 136 -9.47 -1.64 -21.02
CA PHE A 136 -8.44 -1.62 -19.99
C PHE A 136 -8.12 -0.19 -19.54
N ARG A 137 -7.92 0.75 -20.47
CA ARG A 137 -7.67 2.16 -20.16
C ARG A 137 -8.83 2.82 -19.42
N ALA A 138 -10.06 2.41 -19.70
CA ALA A 138 -11.25 2.85 -18.98
C ALA A 138 -11.48 2.13 -17.64
N ASN A 139 -10.61 1.20 -17.22
CA ASN A 139 -10.82 0.32 -16.06
C ASN A 139 -12.13 -0.49 -16.11
N GLN A 140 -12.57 -0.86 -17.31
CA GLN A 140 -13.83 -1.56 -17.59
C GLN A 140 -13.61 -2.91 -18.31
N LEU A 141 -12.39 -3.45 -18.28
CA LEU A 141 -12.12 -4.74 -18.91
C LEU A 141 -12.93 -5.85 -18.20
N PRO A 142 -13.80 -6.58 -18.90
CA PRO A 142 -14.64 -7.58 -18.26
C PRO A 142 -13.84 -8.65 -17.54
N GLU A 143 -14.31 -9.06 -16.37
CA GLU A 143 -13.60 -10.00 -15.51
C GLU A 143 -13.27 -11.31 -16.22
N ARG A 144 -14.19 -11.86 -17.02
CA ARG A 144 -13.96 -13.08 -17.80
C ARG A 144 -12.77 -12.94 -18.77
N VAL A 145 -12.66 -11.80 -19.45
CA VAL A 145 -11.55 -11.51 -20.37
C VAL A 145 -10.25 -11.36 -19.59
N ARG A 146 -10.28 -10.58 -18.51
CA ARG A 146 -9.14 -10.40 -17.61
C ARG A 146 -8.63 -11.74 -17.08
N ASN A 147 -9.51 -12.59 -16.57
CA ASN A 147 -9.14 -13.90 -16.01
C ASN A 147 -8.54 -14.82 -17.08
N ARG A 148 -9.06 -14.80 -18.31
CA ARG A 148 -8.47 -15.55 -19.44
C ARG A 148 -7.07 -15.03 -19.80
N LEU A 149 -6.87 -13.71 -19.83
CA LEU A 149 -5.55 -13.10 -20.06
C LEU A 149 -4.55 -13.54 -18.99
N PHE A 150 -4.97 -13.55 -17.72
CA PHE A 150 -4.11 -14.01 -16.63
C PHE A 150 -3.73 -15.48 -16.75
N ALA A 151 -4.72 -16.35 -16.96
CA ALA A 151 -4.48 -17.79 -17.06
C ALA A 151 -3.60 -18.16 -18.28
N THR A 152 -3.82 -17.49 -19.42
CA THR A 152 -3.18 -17.88 -20.69
C THR A 152 -1.78 -17.27 -20.84
N PHE A 153 -1.60 -16.02 -20.45
CA PHE A 153 -0.38 -15.26 -20.78
C PHE A 153 0.38 -14.80 -19.54
N VAL A 154 -0.30 -14.16 -18.60
CA VAL A 154 0.38 -13.48 -17.48
C VAL A 154 0.94 -14.48 -16.48
N ASN A 155 0.13 -15.40 -15.96
CA ASN A 155 0.55 -16.33 -14.91
C ASN A 155 1.71 -17.26 -15.36
N PRO A 156 1.69 -17.82 -16.60
CA PRO A 156 2.82 -18.61 -17.09
C PRO A 156 4.11 -17.77 -17.16
N LEU A 157 4.01 -16.53 -17.64
CA LEU A 157 5.15 -15.64 -17.79
C LEU A 157 5.77 -15.26 -16.44
N LEU A 158 4.94 -14.94 -15.45
CA LEU A 158 5.43 -14.57 -14.12
C LEU A 158 6.06 -15.75 -13.39
N ASN A 159 5.47 -16.94 -13.50
CA ASN A 159 6.06 -18.15 -12.97
C ASN A 159 7.43 -18.44 -13.61
N LYS A 160 7.57 -18.24 -14.93
CA LYS A 160 8.84 -18.35 -15.64
C LYS A 160 9.87 -17.35 -15.11
N TRP A 161 9.51 -16.08 -14.97
CA TRP A 161 10.42 -15.06 -14.46
C TRP A 161 10.89 -15.33 -13.03
N LEU A 162 10.02 -15.81 -12.13
CA LEU A 162 10.44 -16.17 -10.78
C LEU A 162 11.47 -17.29 -10.75
N ILE A 163 11.38 -18.26 -11.68
CA ILE A 163 12.37 -19.33 -11.78
C ILE A 163 13.70 -18.79 -12.30
N GLU A 164 13.67 -17.98 -13.35
CA GLU A 164 14.86 -17.35 -13.91
C GLU A 164 15.57 -16.44 -12.88
N GLY A 165 14.80 -15.79 -12.01
CA GLY A 165 15.33 -15.01 -10.89
C GLY A 165 15.76 -15.84 -9.67
N MET A 166 15.67 -17.17 -9.73
CA MET A 166 15.93 -18.10 -8.60
C MET A 166 15.06 -17.86 -7.35
N LEU A 167 13.94 -17.16 -7.49
CA LEU A 167 13.00 -16.86 -6.41
C LEU A 167 11.92 -17.95 -6.25
N LYS A 168 11.92 -18.95 -7.13
CA LYS A 168 11.06 -20.13 -7.10
C LYS A 168 11.77 -21.29 -7.81
N GLN A 169 11.74 -22.49 -7.24
CA GLN A 169 12.47 -23.64 -7.81
C GLN A 169 11.67 -24.43 -8.87
N ARG A 170 10.33 -24.38 -8.83
CA ARG A 170 9.47 -25.14 -9.77
C ARG A 170 8.11 -24.49 -9.99
N ILE A 171 7.51 -24.72 -11.16
CA ILE A 171 6.11 -24.37 -11.43
C ILE A 171 5.23 -25.56 -11.04
N LYS A 172 4.32 -25.39 -10.07
CA LYS A 172 3.30 -26.41 -9.78
C LYS A 172 2.16 -26.38 -10.80
N ASP A 173 1.67 -25.19 -11.12
CA ASP A 173 0.60 -24.92 -12.08
C ASP A 173 0.93 -23.60 -12.80
N THR A 174 1.12 -23.64 -14.12
CA THR A 174 1.47 -22.46 -14.91
C THR A 174 0.31 -21.48 -15.03
N THR A 175 -0.93 -21.97 -14.91
CA THR A 175 -2.16 -21.18 -15.08
C THR A 175 -2.56 -20.44 -13.81
N LYS A 176 -1.97 -20.79 -12.67
CA LYS A 176 -2.28 -20.19 -11.36
C LYS A 176 -1.07 -19.46 -10.80
N PHE A 177 -1.27 -18.19 -10.48
CA PHE A 177 -0.35 -17.39 -9.69
C PHE A 177 -1.10 -16.79 -8.50
N TYR A 178 -0.61 -17.07 -7.29
CA TYR A 178 -1.23 -16.63 -6.04
C TYR A 178 -0.54 -15.36 -5.57
N TRP A 179 -1.05 -14.21 -6.00
CA TRP A 179 -0.52 -12.87 -5.67
C TRP A 179 -0.49 -12.61 -4.16
N SER A 180 -1.50 -13.09 -3.44
CA SER A 180 -1.61 -13.00 -1.97
C SER A 180 -0.45 -13.67 -1.24
N ASP A 181 0.10 -14.71 -1.85
CA ASP A 181 1.09 -15.59 -1.22
C ASP A 181 2.52 -15.23 -1.67
N ALA A 182 2.66 -14.34 -2.66
CA ALA A 182 3.94 -13.86 -3.13
C ALA A 182 4.58 -12.93 -2.07
N SER A 183 5.87 -13.13 -1.81
CA SER A 183 6.62 -12.24 -0.92
C SER A 183 6.79 -10.85 -1.55
N ILE A 184 7.04 -9.84 -0.71
CA ILE A 184 7.33 -8.47 -1.20
C ILE A 184 8.53 -8.48 -2.16
N GLU A 185 9.56 -9.28 -1.86
CA GLU A 185 10.74 -9.44 -2.71
C GLU A 185 10.38 -10.01 -4.10
N GLN A 186 9.57 -11.08 -4.13
CA GLN A 186 9.09 -11.67 -5.39
C GLN A 186 8.28 -10.65 -6.20
N LEU A 187 7.38 -9.91 -5.55
CA LEU A 187 6.58 -8.88 -6.21
C LEU A 187 7.42 -7.72 -6.73
N GLN A 188 8.43 -7.26 -5.97
CA GLN A 188 9.36 -6.22 -6.41
C GLN A 188 10.16 -6.67 -7.63
N TYR A 189 10.75 -7.86 -7.58
CA TYR A 189 11.48 -8.44 -8.71
C TYR A 189 10.62 -8.52 -9.96
N LEU A 190 9.41 -9.07 -9.84
CA LEU A 190 8.47 -9.20 -10.96
C LEU A 190 8.03 -7.83 -11.50
N THR A 191 7.79 -6.85 -10.63
CA THR A 191 7.39 -5.49 -11.04
C THR A 191 8.48 -4.80 -11.85
N VAL A 192 9.73 -4.85 -11.37
CA VAL A 192 10.87 -4.29 -12.09
C VAL A 192 11.03 -4.96 -13.45
N ARG A 193 10.99 -6.29 -13.48
CA ARG A 193 11.16 -7.06 -14.70
C ARG A 193 10.03 -6.83 -15.71
N ALA A 194 8.78 -6.76 -15.25
CA ALA A 194 7.63 -6.42 -16.08
C ALA A 194 7.78 -5.02 -16.70
N GLY A 195 8.23 -4.04 -15.92
CA GLY A 195 8.47 -2.67 -16.39
C GLY A 195 9.54 -2.61 -17.49
N GLN A 196 10.65 -3.32 -17.32
CA GLN A 196 11.70 -3.42 -18.34
C GLN A 196 11.16 -4.01 -19.64
N MET A 197 10.37 -5.08 -19.55
CA MET A 197 9.78 -5.72 -20.72
C MET A 197 8.73 -4.86 -21.43
N LEU A 198 7.91 -4.13 -20.67
CA LEU A 198 6.95 -3.18 -21.24
C LEU A 198 7.68 -2.09 -22.05
N ASN A 199 8.78 -1.54 -21.53
CA ASN A 199 9.59 -0.55 -22.24
C ASN A 199 10.14 -1.10 -23.56
N VAL A 200 10.62 -2.34 -23.57
CA VAL A 200 11.11 -3.01 -24.80
C VAL A 200 9.98 -3.14 -25.83
N VAL A 201 8.80 -3.59 -25.41
CA VAL A 201 7.63 -3.74 -26.29
C VAL A 201 7.21 -2.39 -26.87
N GLN A 202 7.15 -1.34 -26.04
CA GLN A 202 6.79 0.01 -26.49
C GLN A 202 7.82 0.58 -27.48
N THR A 203 9.11 0.44 -27.18
CA THR A 203 10.21 0.92 -28.04
C THR A 203 10.15 0.24 -29.42
N ASN A 204 9.98 -1.08 -29.46
CA ASN A 204 9.86 -1.82 -30.71
C ASN A 204 8.67 -1.35 -31.55
N LYS A 205 7.54 -1.06 -30.91
CA LYS A 205 6.34 -0.55 -31.59
C LYS A 205 6.57 0.83 -32.20
N THR A 206 7.22 1.73 -31.47
CA THR A 206 7.55 3.07 -31.96
C THR A 206 8.50 3.01 -33.16
N ASN A 207 9.53 2.17 -33.10
CA ASN A 207 10.48 2.01 -34.21
C ASN A 207 9.79 1.47 -35.46
N LEU A 208 8.92 0.46 -35.33
CA LEU A 208 8.13 -0.07 -36.44
C LEU A 208 7.22 0.98 -37.09
N GLN A 209 6.62 1.87 -36.28
CA GLN A 209 5.77 2.95 -36.80
C GLN A 209 6.57 4.00 -37.56
N ASN A 210 7.75 4.36 -37.05
CA ASN A 210 8.66 5.31 -37.73
C ASN A 210 9.17 4.73 -39.05
N ASP A 211 9.58 3.46 -39.06
CA ASP A 211 10.04 2.77 -40.29
C ASP A 211 8.93 2.73 -41.35
N LEU A 212 7.68 2.46 -40.96
CA LEU A 212 6.54 2.48 -41.89
C LEU A 212 6.26 3.88 -42.43
N GLN A 213 6.37 4.93 -41.62
CA GLN A 213 6.19 6.31 -42.07
C GLN A 213 7.29 6.76 -43.05
N THR A 214 8.55 6.36 -42.81
CA THR A 214 9.66 6.67 -43.72
C THR A 214 9.62 5.92 -45.05
N ARG A 215 8.86 4.81 -45.15
CA ARG A 215 8.69 4.05 -46.40
C ARG A 215 7.50 4.50 -47.26
N VAL A 216 6.61 5.32 -46.70
CA VAL A 216 5.41 5.85 -47.37
C VAL A 216 5.64 7.27 -47.91
N ASN A 217 6.71 7.94 -47.46
CA ASN A 217 7.20 9.22 -47.98
C ASN A 217 8.35 9.00 -48.97
#